data_AF-W1W2W5-F1
#
_entry.id   AF-W1W2W5-F1
#
_cell.length_a   1.000
_cell.length_b   1.000
_cell.length_c   1.000
_cell.angle_alpha   90.00
_cell.angle_beta   90.00
_cell.angle_gamma   90.00
#
_symmetry.space_group_name_H-M   'P 1'
#
loop_
_entity.id
_entity.type
_entity.pdbx_description
1 polymer ?
#
loop_
_entity_poly.entity_id
_entity_poly.type
_entity_poly.pdbx_seq_one_letter_code
_entity_poly.pdbx_strand_id
1 'polypeptide(L)'
;MELEKAAVAKQAEIEQKKKEREVVLQKAQNDRATAMQAVEELNASSAQITALLKARQAERAAARAAAEAAAAAAAQQSAPSYSWVQGSGQLGWPVSGEITSPYGYRTHPIWGTTIYHSGIDIGVDEGTPVHAADGGTVVWSGWMGGYGYAVVIDHGNGMSTLYGHNSELAVSEGQDVSKGQVIAYAGSTG
;
A
#
# COMPACT_ATOMS: atom_id res chain seq x y z
N MET A 1 6.75 -48.68 43.93
CA MET A 1 8.08 -48.22 43.46
C MET A 1 8.18 -48.02 41.95
N GLU A 2 8.11 -49.03 41.06
CA GLU A 2 8.26 -48.76 39.61
C GLU A 2 7.08 -47.98 39.00
N LEU A 3 5.84 -48.31 39.38
CA LEU A 3 4.64 -47.62 38.90
C LEU A 3 4.59 -46.14 39.34
N GLU A 4 5.08 -45.83 40.54
CA GLU A 4 5.15 -44.45 41.05
C GLU A 4 6.20 -43.63 40.31
N LYS A 5 7.38 -44.20 40.01
CA LYS A 5 8.38 -43.53 39.17
C LYS A 5 7.86 -43.26 37.76
N ALA A 6 7.15 -44.21 37.16
CA ALA A 6 6.52 -44.03 35.85
C ALA A 6 5.42 -42.95 35.86
N ALA A 7 4.63 -42.88 36.94
CA ALA A 7 3.60 -41.85 37.11
C ALA A 7 4.20 -40.45 37.27
N VAL A 8 5.26 -40.30 38.07
CA VAL A 8 5.98 -39.02 38.25
C VAL A 8 6.64 -38.58 36.94
N ALA A 9 7.25 -39.50 36.17
CA ALA A 9 7.84 -39.20 34.88
C ALA A 9 6.79 -38.71 33.86
N LYS A 10 5.62 -39.38 33.79
CA LYS A 10 4.51 -38.91 32.93
C LYS A 10 3.95 -37.56 33.38
N GLN A 11 3.85 -37.32 34.69
CA GLN A 11 3.41 -36.03 35.20
C GLN A 11 4.37 -34.91 34.81
N ALA A 12 5.68 -35.13 34.92
CA ALA A 12 6.70 -34.19 34.49
C ALA A 12 6.66 -33.92 32.97
N GLU A 13 6.45 -34.96 32.16
CA GLU A 13 6.29 -34.83 30.70
C GLU A 13 5.04 -34.01 30.33
N ILE A 14 3.92 -34.24 31.02
CA ILE A 14 2.69 -33.47 30.84
C ILE A 14 2.89 -32.00 31.22
N GLU A 15 3.58 -31.72 32.33
CA GLU A 15 3.88 -30.35 32.73
C GLU A 15 4.82 -29.65 31.74
N GLN A 16 5.82 -30.37 31.22
CA GLN A 16 6.71 -29.84 30.18
C GLN A 16 5.93 -29.49 28.91
N LYS A 17 5.09 -30.41 28.42
CA LYS A 17 4.22 -30.17 27.24
C LYS A 17 3.22 -29.04 27.46
N LYS A 18 2.70 -28.88 28.69
CA LYS A 18 1.84 -27.74 29.05
C LYS A 18 2.59 -26.42 28.94
N LYS A 19 3.81 -26.34 29.49
CA LYS A 19 4.65 -25.13 29.40
C LYS A 19 5.01 -24.81 27.95
N GLU A 20 5.40 -25.81 27.15
CA GLU A 20 5.66 -25.63 25.73
C GLU A 20 4.43 -25.09 24.99
N ARG A 21 3.25 -25.66 25.24
CA ARG A 21 1.99 -25.20 24.65
C ARG A 21 1.62 -23.77 25.08
N GLU A 22 1.89 -23.41 26.33
CA GLU A 22 1.63 -22.07 26.85
C GLU A 22 2.53 -21.01 26.21
N VAL A 23 3.82 -21.33 26.01
CA VAL A 23 4.76 -20.48 25.25
C VAL A 23 4.28 -20.30 23.80
N VAL A 24 3.86 -21.38 23.14
CA VAL A 24 3.32 -21.31 21.78
C VAL A 24 2.03 -20.48 21.73
N LEU A 25 1.15 -20.60 22.74
CA LEU A 25 -0.09 -19.83 22.82
C LEU A 25 0.18 -18.33 23.04
N GLN A 26 1.11 -17.99 23.92
CA GLN A 26 1.51 -16.59 24.15
C GLN A 26 2.11 -15.97 22.89
N LYS A 27 3.01 -16.69 22.22
CA LYS A 27 3.58 -16.24 20.94
C LYS A 27 2.47 -15.98 19.92
N ALA A 28 1.53 -16.91 19.79
CA ALA A 28 0.40 -16.77 18.88
C ALA A 28 -0.52 -15.58 19.21
N GLN A 29 -0.77 -15.33 20.49
CA GLN A 29 -1.58 -14.20 20.93
C GLN A 29 -0.89 -12.86 20.63
N ASN A 30 0.43 -12.79 20.83
CA ASN A 30 1.23 -11.62 20.49
C ASN A 30 1.23 -11.39 18.97
N ASP A 31 1.52 -12.43 18.19
CA ASP A 31 1.51 -12.37 16.72
C ASP A 31 0.14 -11.91 16.20
N ARG A 32 -0.96 -12.41 16.78
CA ARG A 32 -2.32 -11.97 16.46
C ARG A 32 -2.56 -10.51 16.81
N ALA A 33 -2.13 -10.06 17.99
CA ALA A 33 -2.30 -8.68 18.41
C ALA A 33 -1.56 -7.73 17.48
N THR A 34 -0.31 -8.05 17.11
CA THR A 34 0.47 -7.31 16.13
C THR A 34 -0.21 -7.28 14.76
N ALA A 35 -0.72 -8.42 14.28
CA ALA A 35 -1.45 -8.48 13.02
C ALA A 35 -2.74 -7.64 13.04
N MET A 36 -3.46 -7.62 14.16
CA MET A 36 -4.68 -6.81 14.31
C MET A 36 -4.37 -5.32 14.33
N GLN A 37 -3.28 -4.90 14.98
CA GLN A 37 -2.81 -3.51 14.96
C GLN A 37 -2.43 -3.08 13.54
N ALA A 38 -1.73 -3.94 12.79
CA ALA A 38 -1.38 -3.68 11.40
C ALA A 38 -2.63 -3.52 10.50
N VAL A 39 -3.68 -4.31 10.74
CA VAL A 39 -4.97 -4.16 10.03
C VAL A 39 -5.63 -2.82 10.36
N GLU A 40 -5.61 -2.40 11.62
CA GLU A 40 -6.18 -1.12 12.03
C GLU A 40 -5.44 0.07 11.39
N GLU A 41 -4.10 0.02 11.38
CA GLU A 41 -3.26 1.02 10.74
C GLU A 41 -3.45 1.06 9.22
N LEU A 42 -3.59 -0.11 8.57
CA LEU A 42 -3.89 -0.21 7.15
C LEU A 42 -5.25 0.41 6.82
N ASN A 43 -6.27 0.15 7.64
CA ASN A 43 -7.60 0.75 7.47
C ASN A 43 -7.56 2.27 7.62
N ALA A 44 -6.81 2.78 8.61
CA ALA A 44 -6.61 4.22 8.80
C ALA A 44 -5.89 4.85 7.59
N SER A 45 -4.82 4.22 7.10
CA SER A 45 -4.07 4.67 5.93
C SER A 45 -4.94 4.67 4.66
N SER A 46 -5.73 3.62 4.46
CA SER A 46 -6.69 3.51 3.35
C SER A 46 -7.76 4.61 3.39
N ALA A 47 -8.27 4.94 4.58
CA ALA A 47 -9.22 6.04 4.77
C ALA A 47 -8.58 7.40 4.44
N GLN A 48 -7.34 7.62 4.87
CA GLN A 48 -6.58 8.83 4.55
C GLN A 48 -6.34 8.98 3.04
N ILE A 49 -5.91 7.91 2.35
CA ILE A 49 -5.73 7.90 0.88
C ILE A 49 -7.05 8.25 0.20
N THR A 50 -8.16 7.61 0.60
CA THR A 50 -9.47 7.84 0.01
C THR A 50 -9.93 9.29 0.18
N ALA A 51 -9.71 9.89 1.36
CA ALA A 51 -10.06 11.28 1.63
C ALA A 51 -9.23 12.24 0.76
N LEU A 52 -7.93 11.98 0.64
CA LEU A 52 -7.00 12.79 -0.16
C LEU A 52 -7.34 12.74 -1.66
N LEU A 53 -7.65 11.55 -2.17
CA LEU A 53 -8.11 11.37 -3.56
C LEU A 53 -9.41 12.13 -3.84
N LYS A 54 -10.39 12.06 -2.94
CA LYS A 54 -11.65 12.81 -3.08
C LYS A 54 -11.43 14.32 -3.07
N ALA A 55 -10.58 14.82 -2.18
CA ALA A 55 -10.25 16.24 -2.11
C ALA A 55 -9.62 16.72 -3.42
N ARG A 56 -8.63 15.98 -3.94
CA ARG A 56 -7.94 16.35 -5.19
C ARG A 56 -8.84 16.27 -6.41
N GLN A 57 -9.73 15.27 -6.47
CA GLN A 57 -10.76 15.19 -7.52
C GLN A 57 -11.69 16.39 -7.50
N ALA A 58 -12.11 16.85 -6.32
CA ALA A 58 -12.94 18.05 -6.18
C ALA A 58 -12.21 19.32 -6.62
N GLU A 59 -10.94 19.48 -6.24
CA GLU A 59 -10.08 20.59 -6.70
C GLU A 59 -9.91 20.58 -8.23
N ARG A 60 -9.63 19.42 -8.82
CA ARG A 60 -9.51 19.26 -10.29
C ARG A 60 -10.83 19.57 -10.99
N ALA A 61 -11.97 19.11 -10.45
CA ALA A 61 -13.29 19.43 -11.00
C ALA A 61 -13.58 20.93 -10.94
N ALA A 62 -13.24 21.60 -9.83
CA ALA A 62 -13.38 23.04 -9.69
C ALA A 62 -12.46 23.81 -10.65
N ALA A 63 -11.20 23.38 -10.80
CA ALA A 63 -10.25 23.97 -11.74
C ALA A 63 -10.69 23.78 -13.20
N ARG A 64 -11.25 22.60 -13.54
CA ARG A 64 -11.83 22.33 -14.86
C ARG A 64 -13.03 23.22 -15.14
N ALA A 65 -13.97 23.33 -14.20
CA ALA A 65 -15.14 24.20 -14.33
C ALA A 65 -14.73 25.68 -14.48
N ALA A 66 -13.70 26.13 -13.75
CA ALA A 66 -13.16 27.47 -13.87
C ALA A 66 -12.47 27.71 -15.23
N ALA A 67 -11.71 26.74 -15.73
CA ALA A 67 -11.06 26.81 -17.04
C ALA A 67 -12.08 26.78 -18.19
N GLU A 68 -13.12 25.94 -18.10
CA GLU A 68 -14.22 25.89 -19.07
C GLU A 68 -15.02 27.20 -19.06
N ALA A 69 -15.30 27.77 -17.88
CA ALA A 69 -15.96 29.08 -17.75
C ALA A 69 -15.09 30.22 -18.32
N ALA A 70 -13.78 30.19 -18.08
CA ALA A 70 -12.84 31.16 -18.64
C ALA A 70 -12.71 31.03 -20.17
N ALA A 71 -12.69 29.80 -20.70
CA ALA A 71 -12.65 29.53 -22.13
C ALA A 71 -13.95 29.96 -22.83
N ALA A 72 -15.11 29.74 -22.20
CA ALA A 72 -16.40 30.23 -22.68
C ALA A 72 -16.48 31.77 -22.67
N ALA A 73 -15.83 32.44 -21.71
CA ALA A 73 -15.72 33.89 -21.67
C ALA A 73 -14.69 34.47 -22.66
N ALA A 74 -13.68 33.70 -23.06
CA ALA A 74 -12.56 34.13 -23.91
C ALA A 74 -12.72 33.81 -25.42
N ALA A 75 -13.95 33.60 -25.90
CA ALA A 75 -14.29 33.16 -27.26
C ALA A 75 -13.84 34.07 -28.45
N GLN A 76 -12.85 34.95 -28.28
CA GLN A 76 -12.26 35.73 -29.37
C GLN A 76 -10.73 35.70 -29.48
N GLN A 77 -9.96 35.16 -28.52
CA GLN A 77 -8.50 35.06 -28.64
C GLN A 77 -7.96 33.79 -27.96
N SER A 78 -7.01 33.14 -28.65
CA SER A 78 -6.36 31.87 -28.30
C SER A 78 -6.07 31.74 -26.79
N ALA A 79 -6.90 30.98 -26.09
CA ALA A 79 -6.76 30.72 -24.67
C ALA A 79 -5.50 29.85 -24.41
N PRO A 80 -4.76 30.08 -23.31
CA PRO A 80 -3.70 29.18 -22.89
C PRO A 80 -4.33 27.82 -22.54
N SER A 81 -3.90 26.76 -23.24
CA SER A 81 -4.32 25.40 -22.97
C SER A 81 -3.65 24.91 -21.69
N TYR A 82 -4.38 24.90 -20.58
CA TYR A 82 -3.99 24.11 -19.40
C TYR A 82 -4.25 22.63 -19.73
N SER A 83 -3.24 21.95 -20.27
CA SER A 83 -3.28 20.51 -20.54
C SER A 83 -2.85 19.77 -19.27
N TRP A 84 -3.82 19.30 -18.49
CA TRP A 84 -3.54 18.39 -17.38
C TRP A 84 -2.94 17.08 -17.92
N VAL A 85 -1.91 16.56 -17.25
CA VAL A 85 -1.40 15.22 -17.57
C VAL A 85 -2.45 14.21 -17.14
N GLN A 86 -3.19 13.69 -18.11
CA GLN A 86 -4.19 12.66 -17.90
C GLN A 86 -3.59 11.31 -18.30
N GLY A 87 -3.77 10.31 -17.44
CA GLY A 87 -3.44 8.94 -17.75
C GLY A 87 -4.28 8.41 -18.92
N SER A 88 -3.66 7.52 -19.68
CA SER A 88 -4.30 6.80 -20.77
C SER A 88 -5.30 5.74 -20.28
N GLY A 89 -5.21 5.32 -19.01
CA GLY A 89 -5.93 4.18 -18.44
C GLY A 89 -5.31 2.83 -18.82
N GLN A 90 -4.24 2.82 -19.61
CA GLN A 90 -3.46 1.63 -19.93
C GLN A 90 -2.24 1.59 -19.01
N LEU A 91 -2.32 0.79 -17.94
CA LEU A 91 -1.24 0.68 -16.97
C LEU A 91 -0.05 -0.11 -17.53
N GLY A 92 1.15 0.35 -17.24
CA GLY A 92 2.40 -0.38 -17.40
C GLY A 92 2.84 -1.02 -16.08
N TRP A 93 3.72 -2.01 -16.16
CA TRP A 93 4.34 -2.58 -14.96
C TRP A 93 5.32 -1.57 -14.34
N PRO A 94 5.27 -1.36 -13.00
CA PRO A 94 6.14 -0.40 -12.34
C PRO A 94 7.58 -0.89 -12.20
N VAL A 95 7.76 -2.20 -12.13
CA VAL A 95 9.06 -2.89 -12.06
C VAL A 95 8.99 -4.21 -12.83
N SER A 96 10.14 -4.80 -13.12
CA SER A 96 10.25 -6.14 -13.72
C SER A 96 10.68 -7.13 -12.65
N GLY A 97 9.72 -7.86 -12.07
CA GLY A 97 9.95 -8.86 -11.03
C GLY A 97 8.80 -9.86 -10.94
N GLU A 98 8.94 -10.85 -10.07
CA GLU A 98 7.88 -11.84 -9.84
C GLU A 98 6.88 -11.35 -8.79
N ILE A 99 5.62 -11.76 -8.91
CA ILE A 99 4.62 -11.50 -7.86
C ILE A 99 4.91 -12.45 -6.70
N THR A 100 5.43 -11.91 -5.60
CA THR A 100 5.67 -12.68 -4.37
C THR A 100 4.40 -12.80 -3.52
N SER A 101 3.45 -11.91 -3.76
CA SER A 101 2.32 -11.66 -2.86
C SER A 101 1.11 -11.18 -3.67
N PRO A 102 0.10 -12.02 -3.95
CA PRO A 102 -1.06 -11.65 -4.76
C PRO A 102 -2.08 -10.80 -3.99
N TYR A 103 -2.94 -10.11 -4.73
CA TYR A 103 -4.08 -9.37 -4.19
C TYR A 103 -5.15 -10.31 -3.59
N GLY A 104 -5.80 -9.87 -2.51
CA GLY A 104 -6.97 -10.52 -1.93
C GLY A 104 -6.76 -11.08 -0.52
N TYR A 105 -7.71 -11.91 -0.09
CA TYR A 105 -7.74 -12.45 1.27
C TYR A 105 -6.76 -13.61 1.46
N ARG A 106 -6.06 -13.60 2.59
CA ARG A 106 -5.17 -14.69 3.04
C ARG A 106 -5.61 -15.18 4.40
N THR A 107 -5.90 -16.47 4.49
CA THR A 107 -6.24 -17.10 5.76
C THR A 107 -4.99 -17.68 6.39
N HIS A 108 -4.65 -17.23 7.60
CA HIS A 108 -3.53 -17.81 8.33
C HIS A 108 -3.86 -19.28 8.70
N PRO A 109 -3.01 -20.25 8.31
CA PRO A 109 -3.33 -21.68 8.37
C PRO A 109 -3.57 -22.22 9.80
N ILE A 110 -3.01 -21.55 10.80
CA ILE A 110 -3.10 -21.99 12.21
C ILE A 110 -4.25 -21.29 12.97
N TRP A 111 -4.63 -20.07 12.56
CA TRP A 111 -5.48 -19.19 13.38
C TRP A 111 -6.82 -18.86 12.72
N GLY A 112 -7.01 -19.21 11.44
CA GLY A 112 -8.23 -18.89 10.68
C GLY A 112 -8.48 -17.39 10.50
N THR A 113 -7.52 -16.55 10.88
CA THR A 113 -7.62 -15.09 10.74
C THR A 113 -7.34 -14.72 9.31
N THR A 114 -8.24 -13.94 8.72
CA THR A 114 -8.13 -13.53 7.33
C THR A 114 -7.61 -12.09 7.26
N ILE A 115 -6.46 -11.91 6.61
CA ILE A 115 -5.88 -10.59 6.33
C ILE A 115 -6.14 -10.29 4.85
N TYR A 116 -6.61 -9.08 4.57
CA TYR A 116 -6.85 -8.64 3.20
C TYR A 116 -5.64 -7.87 2.68
N HIS A 117 -5.10 -8.30 1.55
CA HIS A 117 -4.04 -7.62 0.83
C HIS A 117 -4.63 -6.76 -0.27
N SER A 118 -4.62 -5.44 -0.09
CA SER A 118 -5.19 -4.45 -1.03
C SER A 118 -4.28 -4.11 -2.22
N GLY A 119 -3.17 -4.83 -2.39
CA GLY A 119 -2.21 -4.62 -3.47
C GLY A 119 -1.60 -5.94 -3.98
N ILE A 120 -0.54 -5.80 -4.78
CA ILE A 120 0.34 -6.90 -5.17
C ILE A 120 1.76 -6.53 -4.75
N ASP A 121 2.53 -7.48 -4.22
CA ASP A 121 3.96 -7.26 -3.97
C ASP A 121 4.74 -7.94 -5.08
N ILE A 122 5.69 -7.19 -5.63
CA ILE A 122 6.56 -7.61 -6.72
C ILE A 122 7.98 -7.67 -6.16
N GLY A 123 8.57 -8.86 -6.15
CA GLY A 123 9.92 -9.09 -5.63
C GLY A 123 10.98 -8.53 -6.57
N VAL A 124 11.76 -7.58 -6.07
CA VAL A 124 12.93 -6.97 -6.73
C VAL A 124 13.99 -6.61 -5.68
N ASP A 125 15.22 -6.38 -6.12
CA ASP A 125 16.31 -5.95 -5.23
C ASP A 125 16.08 -4.52 -4.72
N GLU A 126 16.55 -4.22 -3.51
CA GLU A 126 16.53 -2.87 -2.95
C GLU A 126 17.28 -1.89 -3.87
N GLY A 127 16.74 -0.67 -4.02
CA GLY A 127 17.26 0.34 -4.93
C GLY A 127 16.81 0.17 -6.38
N THR A 128 16.04 -0.88 -6.72
CA THR A 128 15.48 -1.04 -8.08
C THR A 128 14.57 0.15 -8.42
N PRO A 129 14.75 0.83 -9.57
CA PRO A 129 13.89 1.95 -9.96
C PRO A 129 12.43 1.52 -10.14
N VAL A 130 11.53 2.22 -9.47
CA VAL A 130 10.07 2.06 -9.56
C VAL A 130 9.51 3.12 -10.48
N HIS A 131 8.71 2.71 -11.47
CA HIS A 131 8.19 3.58 -12.51
C HIS A 131 6.69 3.82 -12.36
N ALA A 132 6.23 5.00 -12.75
CA ALA A 132 4.81 5.32 -12.82
C ALA A 132 4.11 4.41 -13.84
N ALA A 133 3.08 3.69 -13.41
CA ALA A 133 2.29 2.80 -14.26
C ALA A 133 1.57 3.54 -15.39
N ASP A 134 1.21 4.81 -15.19
CA ASP A 134 0.62 5.69 -16.19
C ASP A 134 0.93 7.16 -15.87
N GLY A 135 0.63 8.07 -16.80
CA GLY A 135 0.79 9.51 -16.58
C GLY A 135 -0.23 10.05 -15.57
N GLY A 136 0.14 11.04 -14.78
CA GLY A 136 -0.76 11.66 -13.81
C GLY A 136 -0.08 12.70 -12.94
N THR A 137 -0.77 13.13 -11.87
CA THR A 137 -0.20 14.04 -10.86
C THR A 137 0.02 13.27 -9.57
N VAL A 138 1.19 13.44 -8.96
CA VAL A 138 1.50 12.92 -7.63
C VAL A 138 0.64 13.65 -6.62
N VAL A 139 -0.16 12.89 -5.87
CA VAL A 139 -1.05 13.43 -4.82
C VAL A 139 -0.52 13.17 -3.42
N TRP A 140 0.40 12.22 -3.27
CA TRP A 140 1.13 11.97 -2.03
C TRP A 140 2.56 11.52 -2.36
N SER A 141 3.53 12.01 -1.60
CA SER A 141 4.91 11.52 -1.64
C SER A 141 5.55 11.68 -0.26
N GLY A 142 5.63 10.59 0.50
CA GLY A 142 6.16 10.59 1.86
C GLY A 142 5.85 9.33 2.63
N TRP A 143 6.05 9.36 3.95
CA TRP A 143 5.75 8.23 4.84
C TRP A 143 4.23 8.03 5.01
N MET A 144 3.75 6.79 4.88
CA MET A 144 2.32 6.45 4.94
C MET A 144 2.06 5.15 5.73
N GLY A 145 2.22 5.21 7.05
CA GLY A 145 1.92 4.10 7.95
C GLY A 145 2.56 2.79 7.52
N GLY A 146 1.78 1.71 7.48
CA GLY A 146 2.22 0.38 7.04
C GLY A 146 2.68 0.26 5.57
N TYR A 147 2.55 1.31 4.74
CA TYR A 147 3.15 1.34 3.40
C TYR A 147 4.59 1.89 3.40
N GLY A 148 5.11 2.41 4.52
CA GLY A 148 6.43 3.03 4.57
C GLY A 148 6.52 4.27 3.66
N TYR A 149 7.65 4.49 2.98
CA TYR A 149 7.73 5.52 1.96
C TYR A 149 6.88 5.16 0.75
N ALA A 150 5.88 6.00 0.47
CA ALA A 150 4.89 5.76 -0.55
C ALA A 150 4.71 6.96 -1.49
N VAL A 151 4.37 6.64 -2.74
CA VAL A 151 3.91 7.59 -3.76
C VAL A 151 2.50 7.21 -4.16
N VAL A 152 1.61 8.20 -4.26
CA VAL A 152 0.28 8.02 -4.83
C VAL A 152 0.13 8.94 -6.03
N ILE A 153 -0.30 8.39 -7.17
CA ILE A 153 -0.53 9.12 -8.42
C ILE A 153 -2.01 9.08 -8.76
N ASP A 154 -2.60 10.26 -8.98
CA ASP A 154 -3.92 10.42 -9.57
C ASP A 154 -3.79 10.60 -11.09
N HIS A 155 -4.20 9.57 -11.83
CA HIS A 155 -4.17 9.52 -13.29
C HIS A 155 -5.35 10.27 -13.92
N GLY A 156 -6.30 10.76 -13.11
CA GLY A 156 -7.60 11.20 -13.60
C GLY A 156 -8.51 10.01 -13.89
N ASN A 157 -9.69 10.29 -14.46
CA ASN A 157 -10.70 9.27 -14.81
C ASN A 157 -11.15 8.38 -13.63
N GLY A 158 -10.99 8.85 -12.39
CA GLY A 158 -11.30 8.08 -11.19
C GLY A 158 -10.29 6.96 -10.87
N MET A 159 -9.12 6.96 -11.49
CA MET A 159 -8.07 5.95 -11.31
C MET A 159 -6.86 6.52 -10.58
N SER A 160 -6.32 5.74 -9.65
CA SER A 160 -5.10 6.11 -8.93
C SER A 160 -4.26 4.87 -8.65
N THR A 161 -2.95 5.06 -8.54
CA THR A 161 -1.99 4.01 -8.18
C THR A 161 -1.21 4.40 -6.94
N LEU A 162 -0.87 3.40 -6.12
CA LEU A 162 -0.05 3.56 -4.93
C LEU A 162 1.18 2.65 -5.05
N TYR A 163 2.35 3.19 -4.72
CA TYR A 163 3.63 2.49 -4.71
C TYR A 163 4.18 2.60 -3.29
N GLY A 164 4.24 1.49 -2.56
CA GLY A 164 4.71 1.45 -1.17
C GLY A 164 6.05 0.75 -1.03
N HIS A 165 6.51 0.65 0.22
CA HIS A 165 7.73 -0.05 0.65
C HIS A 165 9.01 0.45 -0.04
N ASN A 166 9.08 1.73 -0.40
CA ASN A 166 10.24 2.28 -1.12
C ASN A 166 11.40 2.61 -0.16
N SER A 167 12.64 2.55 -0.62
CA SER A 167 13.80 3.05 0.14
C SER A 167 13.94 4.57 0.01
N GLU A 168 13.60 5.12 -1.17
CA GLU A 168 13.73 6.54 -1.50
C GLU A 168 12.64 6.98 -2.49
N LEU A 169 12.23 8.25 -2.40
CA LEU A 169 11.22 8.88 -3.28
C LEU A 169 11.89 9.87 -4.23
N ALA A 170 11.61 9.76 -5.53
CA ALA A 170 12.22 10.58 -6.58
C ALA A 170 11.30 11.73 -7.06
N VAL A 171 10.11 11.84 -6.48
CA VAL A 171 9.09 12.84 -6.86
C VAL A 171 8.45 13.47 -5.64
N SER A 172 7.84 14.65 -5.83
CA SER A 172 7.18 15.42 -4.77
C SER A 172 5.67 15.56 -5.03
N GLU A 173 4.90 15.86 -3.98
CA GLU A 173 3.47 16.17 -4.12
C GLU A 173 3.21 17.33 -5.08
N GLY A 174 2.18 17.18 -5.91
CA GLY A 174 1.79 18.14 -6.95
C GLY A 174 2.60 18.02 -8.25
N GLN A 175 3.64 17.19 -8.30
CA GLN A 175 4.42 16.97 -9.51
C GLN A 175 3.64 16.15 -10.55
N ASP A 176 3.68 16.58 -11.80
CA ASP A 176 3.20 15.78 -12.92
C ASP A 176 4.27 14.78 -13.37
N VAL A 177 3.83 13.55 -13.65
CA VAL A 177 4.69 12.45 -14.06
C VAL A 177 4.16 11.79 -15.32
N SER A 178 5.08 11.34 -16.17
CA SER A 178 4.74 10.57 -17.37
C SER A 178 4.74 9.07 -17.08
N LYS A 179 4.00 8.30 -17.88
CA LYS A 179 4.07 6.82 -17.84
C LYS A 179 5.51 6.36 -18.03
N GLY A 180 5.97 5.44 -17.20
CA GLY A 180 7.33 4.91 -17.24
C GLY A 180 8.39 5.85 -16.66
N GLN A 181 8.02 7.00 -16.09
CA GLN A 181 8.95 7.85 -15.35
C GLN A 181 9.32 7.21 -14.02
N VAL A 182 10.59 7.27 -13.62
CA VAL A 182 11.03 6.84 -12.28
C VAL A 182 10.42 7.76 -11.23
N ILE A 183 9.79 7.16 -10.22
CA ILE A 183 9.10 7.88 -9.13
C ILE A 183 9.64 7.54 -7.74
N ALA A 184 10.27 6.38 -7.59
CA ALA A 184 10.82 5.91 -6.33
C ALA A 184 11.86 4.81 -6.59
N TYR A 185 12.48 4.33 -5.52
CA TYR A 185 13.36 3.16 -5.53
C TYR A 185 12.85 2.12 -4.53
N ALA A 186 12.83 0.86 -4.93
CA ALA A 186 12.29 -0.24 -4.13
C ALA A 186 13.07 -0.40 -2.82
N GLY A 187 12.39 -0.80 -1.74
CA GLY A 187 12.99 -1.02 -0.43
C GLY A 187 12.15 -1.95 0.45
N SER A 188 12.22 -1.72 1.77
CA SER A 188 11.50 -2.53 2.77
C SER A 188 11.08 -1.69 3.99
N THR A 189 10.66 -0.44 3.77
CA THR A 189 10.42 0.54 4.85
C THR A 189 9.06 0.44 5.54
N GLY A 190 8.20 -0.48 5.11
CA GLY A 190 6.86 -0.70 5.66
C GLY A 190 6.55 -2.18 5.65
#